data_AF-A0A9L0IPP5-F1
#
_entry.id   AF-A0A9L0IPP5-F1
#
_cell.length_a   1.000
_cell.length_b   1.000
_cell.length_c   1.000
_cell.angle_alpha   90.00
_cell.angle_beta   90.00
_cell.angle_gamma   90.00
#
_symmetry.space_group_name_H-M   'P 1'
#
loop_
_entity.id
_entity.type
_entity.pdbx_description
1 polymer ?
#
loop_
_entity_poly.entity_id
_entity_poly.type
_entity_poly.pdbx_seq_one_letter_code
_entity_poly.pdbx_strand_id
1 'polypeptide(L)' 'MMLQLEKKLELELKDNARVIACRFPFPHWTPDQVTGEGIDTVWAYDMSAFRGRETRPRSMRFQLVIQT' A
#
# COMPACT_ATOMS: atom_id res chain seq x y z
N MET A 1 -3.90 9.02 -16.38
CA MET A 1 -4.73 9.11 -15.15
C MET A 1 -4.01 8.52 -13.94
N MET A 2 -3.73 7.19 -13.90
CA MET A 2 -3.07 6.54 -12.74
C MET A 2 -1.71 7.12 -12.38
N LEU A 3 -0.87 7.41 -13.38
CA LEU A 3 0.44 8.07 -13.21
C LEU A 3 0.37 9.45 -12.53
N GLN A 4 -0.71 10.21 -12.72
CA GLN A 4 -0.86 11.51 -12.08
C GLN A 4 -1.27 11.36 -10.62
N LEU A 5 -2.04 10.32 -10.31
CA LEU A 5 -2.41 9.97 -8.94
C LEU A 5 -1.17 9.51 -8.16
N GLU A 6 -0.35 8.63 -8.73
CA GLU A 6 0.94 8.19 -8.14
C GLU A 6 1.79 9.40 -7.75
N LYS A 7 2.03 10.33 -8.69
CA LYS A 7 2.81 11.55 -8.43
C LYS A 7 2.18 12.44 -7.36
N LYS A 8 0.87 12.58 -7.36
CA LYS A 8 0.17 13.40 -6.35
C LYS A 8 0.31 12.80 -4.96
N LEU A 9 0.17 11.48 -4.84
CA LEU A 9 0.32 10.78 -3.57
C LEU A 9 1.76 10.84 -3.06
N GLU A 10 2.76 10.70 -3.94
CA GLU A 10 4.18 10.89 -3.61
C GLU A 10 4.48 12.29 -3.05
N LEU A 11 3.84 13.33 -3.58
CA LEU A 11 4.08 14.71 -3.18
C LEU A 11 3.31 15.12 -1.91
N GLU A 12 2.10 14.59 -1.71
CA GLU A 12 1.20 15.05 -0.64
C GLU A 12 1.21 14.16 0.61
N LEU A 13 1.57 12.87 0.48
CA LEU A 13 1.56 11.96 1.61
C LEU A 13 2.80 12.11 2.51
N LYS A 14 2.57 11.94 3.81
CA LYS A 14 3.62 11.90 4.82
C LYS A 14 4.37 10.57 4.80
N ASP A 15 5.60 10.56 5.32
CA ASP A 15 6.48 9.39 5.34
C ASP A 15 5.89 8.18 6.06
N ASN A 16 5.00 8.40 7.03
CA ASN A 16 4.34 7.34 7.79
C ASN A 16 2.96 6.96 7.24
N ALA A 17 2.59 7.46 6.05
CA ALA A 17 1.34 7.13 5.41
C ALA A 17 1.41 5.75 4.73
N ARG A 18 0.26 5.06 4.70
CA ARG A 18 0.05 3.82 3.98
C ARG A 18 -1.09 3.99 3.00
N VAL A 19 -0.87 3.61 1.75
CA VAL A 19 -1.88 3.60 0.69
C VAL A 19 -2.38 2.17 0.50
N ILE A 20 -3.70 2.00 0.46
CA ILE A 20 -4.34 0.72 0.16
C ILE A 20 -5.07 0.83 -1.17
N ALA A 21 -4.72 -0.02 -2.13
CA ALA A 21 -5.41 -0.13 -3.40
C ALA A 21 -6.15 -1.46 -3.47
N CYS A 22 -7.43 -1.42 -3.83
CA CYS A 22 -8.24 -2.61 -4.09
C CYS A 22 -8.50 -2.70 -5.60
N ARG A 23 -8.38 -3.89 -6.19
CA ARG A 23 -8.58 -4.20 -7.62
C ARG A 23 -7.54 -3.67 -8.62
N PHE A 24 -7.00 -2.48 -8.41
CA PHE A 24 -6.05 -1.86 -9.35
C PHE A 24 -4.73 -1.50 -8.66
N PRO A 25 -3.64 -2.26 -8.90
CA PRO A 25 -2.34 -1.90 -8.37
C PRO A 25 -1.78 -0.67 -9.10
N PHE A 26 -0.93 0.07 -8.40
CA PHE A 26 -0.12 1.11 -9.01
C PHE A 26 1.04 0.47 -9.79
N PRO A 27 1.14 0.65 -11.12
CA PRO A 27 2.15 -0.01 -11.94
C PRO A 27 3.60 0.33 -11.58
N HIS A 28 3.88 1.51 -11.02
CA HIS A 28 5.24 1.95 -10.70
C HIS A 28 5.61 1.76 -9.22
N TRP A 29 4.65 1.43 -8.36
CA TRP A 29 4.90 1.27 -6.94
C TRP A 29 5.06 -0.20 -6.59
N THR A 30 6.00 -0.49 -5.69
CA THR A 30 6.18 -1.85 -5.16
C THR A 30 5.34 -2.00 -3.89
N PRO A 31 4.39 -2.95 -3.84
CA PRO A 31 3.58 -3.19 -2.66
C PRO A 31 4.41 -3.86 -1.57
N ASP A 32 4.28 -3.38 -0.33
CA ASP A 32 4.86 -4.02 0.86
C ASP A 32 4.09 -5.28 1.24
N GLN A 33 2.76 -5.26 1.04
CA GLN A 33 1.89 -6.41 1.30
C GLN A 33 0.85 -6.54 0.20
N VAL A 34 0.55 -7.79 -0.15
CA VAL A 34 -0.50 -8.16 -1.10
C VAL A 34 -1.39 -9.20 -0.43
N THR A 35 -2.70 -9.03 -0.50
CA THR A 35 -3.67 -9.93 0.14
C THR A 35 -4.91 -10.06 -0.72
N GLY A 36 -5.53 -11.24 -0.74
CA GLY A 36 -6.67 -11.54 -1.61
C GLY A 36 -6.27 -12.33 -2.86
N GLU A 37 -7.26 -12.75 -3.64
CA GLU A 37 -7.06 -13.54 -4.85
C GLU A 37 -7.90 -12.96 -5.99
N GLY A 38 -7.36 -12.98 -7.22
CA GLY A 38 -8.05 -12.49 -8.41
C GLY A 38 -8.44 -11.02 -8.30
N ILE A 39 -9.72 -10.72 -8.53
CA ILE A 39 -10.23 -9.34 -8.55
C ILE A 39 -10.25 -8.69 -7.16
N ASP A 40 -10.25 -9.48 -6.09
CA ASP A 40 -10.29 -9.00 -4.71
C ASP A 40 -8.88 -8.87 -4.13
N THR A 41 -7.87 -8.87 -4.99
CA THR A 41 -6.50 -8.57 -4.58
C THR A 41 -6.40 -7.12 -4.10
N VAL A 42 -5.72 -6.95 -2.98
CA VAL A 42 -5.48 -5.71 -2.27
C VAL A 42 -3.98 -5.53 -2.13
N TRP A 43 -3.50 -4.33 -2.43
CA TRP A 43 -2.10 -3.94 -2.34
C TRP A 43 -1.93 -2.84 -1.31
N ALA A 44 -0.97 -3.01 -0.40
CA ALA A 44 -0.59 -2.02 0.58
C ALA A 44 0.80 -1.47 0.26
N TYR A 45 0.92 -0.14 0.25
CA TYR A 45 2.15 0.59 -0.05
C TYR A 45 2.50 1.50 1.12
N ASP A 46 3.67 1.32 1.72
CA ASP A 46 4.21 2.20 2.76
C ASP A 46 5.08 3.29 2.16
N MET A 47 4.70 4.55 2.39
CA MET A 47 5.52 5.69 1.98
C MET A 47 6.88 5.71 2.70
N SER A 48 6.97 5.05 3.86
CA SER A 48 8.22 4.93 4.64
C SER A 48 9.30 4.11 3.93
N ALA A 49 8.91 3.17 3.05
CA ALA A 49 9.85 2.34 2.31
C ALA A 49 10.59 3.13 1.22
N PHE A 50 9.95 4.14 0.63
CA PHE A 50 10.50 4.91 -0.49
C PHE A 50 11.58 5.93 -0.08
N ARG A 51 11.53 6.43 1.17
CA ARG A 51 12.37 7.57 1.61
C ARG A 51 13.51 7.19 2.55
N GLY A 52 13.75 5.89 2.74
CA GLY A 52 14.95 5.35 3.35
C GLY A 52 15.19 5.84 4.78
N ARG A 53 14.45 5.31 5.75
CA ARG A 53 14.99 4.83 7.05
C ARG A 53 13.91 4.30 7.99
N GLU A 54 14.36 3.25 8.69
CA GLU A 54 13.82 2.60 9.89
C GLU A 54 12.64 1.64 9.70
N THR A 55 13.03 0.42 9.33
CA THR A 55 12.46 -0.85 9.79
C THR A 55 11.80 -0.70 11.16
N ARG A 56 10.46 -0.65 11.15
CA ARG A 56 9.68 -1.21 12.25
C ARG A 56 8.93 -2.39 11.68
N PRO A 57 9.14 -3.61 12.18
CA PRO A 57 8.29 -4.74 11.83
C PRO A 57 6.94 -4.49 12.48
N ARG A 58 6.10 -3.67 11.86
CA ARG A 58 4.67 -3.65 12.17
C ARG A 58 4.10 -4.90 11.53
N SER A 59 4.30 -6.00 12.24
CA SER A 59 3.42 -7.16 12.28
C SER A 59 2.03 -6.66 12.71
N MET A 60 1.36 -5.92 11.85
CA MET A 60 -0.06 -5.67 11.96
C MET A 60 -0.69 -6.81 11.20
N ARG A 61 -0.86 -7.91 11.94
CA ARG A 61 -1.79 -8.98 11.63
C ARG A 61 -3.16 -8.32 11.42
N PHE A 62 -3.44 -7.90 10.19
CA PHE A 62 -4.80 -7.64 9.76
C PHE A 62 -5.45 -9.01 9.69
N GLN A 63 -5.83 -9.52 10.86
CA GLN A 63 -6.78 -10.60 10.97
C GLN A 63 -8.04 -10.06 10.32
N LEU A 64 -8.18 -10.40 9.05
CA LEU A 64 -9.32 -10.15 8.21
C LEU A 64 -10.54 -10.59 9.02
N VAL A 65 -11.28 -9.61 9.56
CA VAL A 65 -12.59 -9.86 10.13
C VAL A 65 -13.51 -10.05 8.93
N ILE A 66 -13.44 -11.23 8.32
CA ILE A 66 -14.58 -11.81 7.60
C ILE A 66 -15.05 -12.95 8.49
N GLN A 67 -15.71 -12.59 9.59
CA GLN A 67 -16.62 -13.50 10.28
C GLN A 67 -18.04 -13.08 9.93
N THR A 68 -18.64 -13.72 8.93
CA THR A 68 -19.70 -14.73 9.10
C THR A 68 -20.19 -15.18 7.73
#